data_AF-A0A7S1I8C1-F1
#
_entry.id   AF-A0A7S1I8C1-F1
#
_cell.length_a   1.000
_cell.length_b   1.000
_cell.length_c   1.000
_cell.angle_alpha   90.00
_cell.angle_beta   90.00
_cell.angle_gamma   90.00
#
_symmetry.space_group_name_H-M   'P 1'
#
loop_
_entity.id
_entity.type
_entity.pdbx_description
1 polymer ?
#
loop_
_entity_poly.entity_id
_entity_poly.type
_entity_poly.pdbx_seq_one_letter_code
_entity_poly.pdbx_strand_id
1 'polypeptide(L)'
;MVNQSTCMAFSAIAAVAACVFLGTVVAQPQQSISLYTTTSTVVSAVGTAGVVSRPTNMQPHKSQTATAALPFGEVDAVPSNPLARGTGASVLRLAQVSSGVVLAVGAALYAVARLFKGPERQSLSPVDLAHHYGSRTMAMATATATKDGPMIEKAPGVLFNRVAREWRCKWTDNAALSAAQQVLEKHLPALKGMAGAEVQRVVCGGCKDFKVVTSVPAADFGAFEASGHGPEAAFLEELKGIDGISQVETQTYTFQDLDVAPVEDGPMKTVCDGVQFNRIAREWRCKWSDDNDSRSLVEAQKVIEELLPQLRGMPGSQVQRVVCGGCKDLKVMTSIPAENFDAWAAVRFKPEENFLNEVTSIRGISQVEVQTFTLMSRTGDIPPGSAEYSEKAKGVFFNRVAREWRCKWSAENDKASLVAAQKVLEKYEATLKGMEGVQVQRVVCGGGLDFKVITSVPADRFGAWKDAEFPPEAEFLAELSAIEGISQVETQMYTLQHLDGTVLTEGAMKEKAPGVMFNRVAREWRCKWEDDAALTACQKVLDEHLYSLKGRTGSRVQRVVCGGCKDFKVVTSVPASDFGMWEDEDFTPESAFLKQLKAIPGVSQVETQMYTFQTL
;
A
#
# COMPACT_ATOMS: atom_id res chain seq x y z
N MET A 1 -11.94 71.31 12.71
CA MET A 1 -11.37 71.55 11.38
C MET A 1 -10.91 70.22 10.82
N VAL A 2 -11.55 69.76 9.76
CA VAL A 2 -11.28 68.48 9.08
C VAL A 2 -10.02 68.64 8.24
N ASN A 3 -9.04 67.74 8.38
CA ASN A 3 -7.79 67.83 7.63
C ASN A 3 -7.78 66.86 6.44
N GLN A 4 -7.52 67.41 5.25
CA GLN A 4 -7.73 66.82 3.91
C GLN A 4 -6.77 65.68 3.51
N SER A 5 -5.88 65.22 4.40
CA SER A 5 -4.80 64.31 4.00
C SER A 5 -5.17 62.82 3.96
N THR A 6 -6.36 62.43 4.47
CA THR A 6 -6.80 61.02 4.49
C THR A 6 -7.57 60.58 3.24
N CYS A 7 -7.98 61.50 2.36
CA CYS A 7 -8.72 61.15 1.15
C CYS A 7 -7.84 60.77 -0.06
N MET A 8 -6.55 61.13 -0.08
CA MET A 8 -5.66 60.76 -1.20
C MET A 8 -5.09 59.34 -1.09
N ALA A 9 -4.99 58.77 0.11
CA ALA A 9 -4.45 57.42 0.31
C ALA A 9 -5.42 56.30 -0.12
N PHE A 10 -6.74 56.53 -0.01
CA PHE A 10 -7.75 55.54 -0.41
C PHE A 10 -7.95 55.46 -1.94
N SER A 11 -7.69 56.54 -2.67
CA SER A 11 -7.84 56.54 -4.14
C SER A 11 -6.69 55.81 -4.86
N ALA A 12 -5.50 55.73 -4.26
CA ALA A 12 -4.36 55.00 -4.83
C ALA A 12 -4.46 53.48 -4.65
N ILE A 13 -5.09 53.01 -3.56
CA ILE A 13 -5.26 51.58 -3.27
C ILE A 13 -6.39 50.97 -4.13
N ALA A 14 -7.44 51.74 -4.43
CA ALA A 14 -8.50 51.32 -5.34
C ALA A 14 -8.03 51.20 -6.81
N ALA A 15 -7.06 52.03 -7.24
CA ALA A 15 -6.50 51.98 -8.59
C ALA A 15 -5.59 50.77 -8.84
N VAL A 16 -4.89 50.27 -7.82
CA VAL A 16 -4.03 49.07 -7.92
C VAL A 16 -4.87 47.79 -7.91
N ALA A 17 -5.98 47.76 -7.17
CA ALA A 17 -6.90 46.62 -7.17
C ALA A 17 -7.68 46.48 -8.50
N ALA A 18 -7.99 47.58 -9.18
CA ALA A 18 -8.68 47.57 -10.47
C ALA A 18 -7.79 47.12 -11.65
N CYS A 19 -6.46 47.34 -11.57
CA CYS A 19 -5.51 46.92 -12.60
C CYS A 19 -5.16 45.42 -12.57
N VAL A 20 -5.51 44.70 -11.49
CA VAL A 20 -5.26 43.25 -11.38
C VAL A 20 -6.45 42.41 -11.87
N PHE A 21 -7.64 43.02 -12.04
CA PHE A 21 -8.86 42.30 -12.41
C PHE A 21 -9.43 42.58 -13.81
N LEU A 22 -8.79 43.44 -14.62
CA LEU A 22 -9.24 43.71 -15.98
C LEU A 22 -8.09 43.76 -17.01
N GLY A 23 -8.08 42.76 -17.89
CA GLY A 23 -7.32 42.72 -19.16
C GLY A 23 -6.30 41.57 -19.19
N THR A 24 -6.32 40.62 -20.12
CA THR A 24 -6.71 40.72 -21.53
C THR A 24 -7.04 39.33 -22.08
N VAL A 25 -8.21 39.20 -22.70
CA VAL A 25 -8.54 38.12 -23.63
C VAL A 25 -7.77 38.39 -24.91
N VAL A 26 -6.77 37.56 -25.20
CA VAL A 26 -6.13 37.51 -26.51
C VAL A 26 -6.87 36.47 -27.34
N ALA A 27 -7.51 36.94 -28.41
CA ALA A 27 -8.16 36.10 -29.41
C ALA A 27 -7.16 35.15 -30.07
N GLN A 28 -7.43 33.85 -30.05
CA GLN A 28 -6.79 32.88 -30.93
C GLN A 28 -7.58 32.74 -32.24
N PRO A 29 -6.90 32.62 -33.40
CA PRO A 29 -7.56 32.44 -34.68
C PRO A 29 -8.12 31.02 -34.81
N GLN A 30 -9.37 30.94 -35.27
CA GLN A 30 -10.02 29.70 -35.68
C GLN A 30 -9.20 29.04 -36.82
N GLN A 31 -8.69 27.84 -36.58
CA GLN A 31 -8.34 26.92 -37.65
C GLN A 31 -9.58 26.08 -37.98
N SER A 32 -10.08 26.28 -39.19
CA SER A 32 -11.11 25.47 -39.81
C SER A 32 -10.55 24.07 -40.12
N ILE A 33 -11.14 23.04 -39.52
CA ILE A 33 -10.95 21.66 -39.94
C ILE A 33 -11.83 21.44 -41.17
N SER A 34 -11.19 21.22 -42.31
CA SER A 34 -11.82 20.81 -43.56
C SER A 34 -12.11 19.30 -43.49
N LEU A 35 -13.39 18.92 -43.53
CA LEU A 35 -13.86 17.56 -43.71
C LEU A 35 -13.63 17.14 -45.17
N TYR A 36 -12.62 16.29 -45.41
CA TYR A 36 -12.58 15.49 -46.64
C TYR A 36 -13.49 14.28 -46.47
N THR A 37 -14.57 14.28 -47.25
CA THR A 37 -15.38 13.10 -47.54
C THR A 37 -14.67 12.30 -48.63
N THR A 38 -14.39 11.03 -48.38
CA THR A 38 -14.10 10.05 -49.43
C THR A 38 -15.08 8.89 -49.29
N THR A 39 -16.02 8.87 -50.23
CA THR A 39 -16.85 7.74 -50.60
C THR A 39 -16.03 6.71 -51.39
N SER A 40 -16.17 5.43 -51.05
CA SER A 40 -16.11 4.31 -52.00
C SER A 40 -16.73 3.08 -51.32
N THR A 41 -17.98 2.78 -51.64
CA THR A 41 -18.43 1.85 -52.70
C THR A 41 -18.17 0.39 -52.32
N VAL A 42 -19.27 -0.24 -51.94
CA VAL A 42 -19.48 -1.68 -51.77
C VAL A 42 -19.39 -2.35 -53.15
N VAL A 43 -18.57 -3.40 -53.28
CA VAL A 43 -18.72 -4.40 -54.34
C VAL A 43 -18.79 -5.77 -53.69
N SER A 44 -19.96 -6.36 -53.83
CA SER A 44 -20.30 -7.75 -53.52
C SER A 44 -19.65 -8.68 -54.55
N ALA A 45 -19.14 -9.84 -54.11
CA ALA A 45 -19.00 -11.01 -54.97
C ALA A 45 -19.20 -12.29 -54.14
N VAL A 46 -20.00 -13.18 -54.73
CA VAL A 46 -20.54 -14.44 -54.22
C VAL A 46 -19.73 -15.62 -54.78
N GLY A 47 -19.67 -16.72 -54.02
CA GLY A 47 -19.39 -18.10 -54.50
C GLY A 47 -17.94 -18.55 -54.37
N THR A 48 -17.59 -19.82 -54.10
CA THR A 48 -18.34 -21.08 -53.95
C THR A 48 -17.38 -22.16 -53.41
N ALA A 49 -17.95 -23.11 -52.65
CA ALA A 49 -17.55 -24.49 -52.34
C ALA A 49 -16.14 -25.07 -52.69
N GLY A 50 -15.54 -25.68 -51.65
CA GLY A 50 -15.10 -27.09 -51.65
C GLY A 50 -13.67 -27.44 -52.08
N VAL A 51 -12.91 -28.10 -51.20
CA VAL A 51 -12.39 -29.49 -51.33
C VAL A 51 -11.19 -29.74 -50.39
N VAL A 52 -11.18 -30.97 -49.86
CA VAL A 52 -10.30 -31.66 -48.92
C VAL A 52 -8.88 -31.90 -49.43
N SER A 53 -7.86 -31.74 -48.59
CA SER A 53 -6.74 -32.70 -48.45
C SER A 53 -5.81 -32.37 -47.26
N ARG A 54 -5.40 -33.44 -46.56
CA ARG A 54 -4.53 -33.51 -45.36
C ARG A 54 -3.03 -33.69 -45.78
N PRO A 55 -2.04 -33.85 -44.87
CA PRO A 55 -0.84 -33.00 -44.80
C PRO A 55 0.47 -33.72 -45.19
N THR A 56 1.55 -32.96 -45.42
CA THR A 56 2.91 -33.51 -45.50
C THR A 56 3.91 -32.70 -44.69
N ASN A 57 4.38 -33.34 -43.61
CA ASN A 57 5.78 -33.53 -43.21
C ASN A 57 6.76 -32.36 -43.38
N MET A 58 7.14 -31.72 -42.27
CA MET A 58 8.37 -30.93 -42.13
C MET A 58 9.46 -31.78 -41.49
N GLN A 59 10.62 -31.89 -42.13
CA GLN A 59 11.89 -32.27 -41.51
C GLN A 59 12.86 -31.07 -41.49
N PRO A 60 13.79 -31.01 -40.52
CA PRO A 60 14.50 -29.79 -40.13
C PRO A 60 15.77 -29.51 -40.95
N HIS A 61 16.00 -28.23 -41.24
CA HIS A 61 17.25 -27.74 -41.82
C HIS A 61 18.35 -27.65 -40.75
N LYS A 62 19.49 -28.28 -41.05
CA LYS A 62 20.78 -28.12 -40.35
C LYS A 62 21.36 -26.73 -40.64
N SER A 63 21.75 -26.00 -39.61
CA SER A 63 22.54 -24.77 -39.72
C SER A 63 24.03 -25.13 -39.87
N GLN A 64 24.68 -24.56 -40.89
CA GLN A 64 26.13 -24.57 -41.05
C GLN A 64 26.69 -23.24 -40.55
N THR A 65 27.69 -23.34 -39.68
CA THR A 65 28.57 -22.26 -39.23
C THR A 65 29.57 -21.92 -40.33
N ALA A 66 29.71 -20.63 -40.65
CA ALA A 66 30.81 -20.12 -41.47
C ALA A 66 31.42 -18.89 -40.79
N THR A 67 32.65 -19.08 -40.32
CA THR A 67 33.58 -18.07 -39.81
C THR A 67 34.24 -17.37 -41.00
N ALA A 68 34.25 -16.04 -41.03
CA ALA A 68 35.07 -15.27 -41.96
C ALA A 68 35.70 -14.07 -41.24
N ALA A 69 37.03 -14.09 -41.19
CA ALA A 69 37.89 -13.02 -40.72
C ALA A 69 38.02 -11.92 -41.78
N LEU A 70 38.18 -10.67 -41.35
CA LEU A 70 38.59 -9.54 -42.19
C LEU A 70 39.90 -8.95 -41.67
N PRO A 71 40.80 -8.48 -42.56
CA PRO A 71 42.14 -8.04 -42.18
C PRO A 71 42.24 -6.54 -41.87
N PHE A 72 43.30 -6.22 -41.13
CA PHE A 72 43.81 -4.89 -40.80
C PHE A 72 44.26 -4.11 -42.06
N GLY A 73 44.07 -2.78 -42.01
CA GLY A 73 44.70 -1.81 -42.90
C GLY A 73 45.03 -0.52 -42.13
N GLU A 74 46.30 -0.13 -42.22
CA GLU A 74 46.95 1.01 -41.54
C GLU A 74 46.70 2.37 -42.23
N VAL A 75 46.76 3.42 -41.39
CA VAL A 75 47.02 4.87 -41.57
C VAL A 75 47.10 5.53 -42.96
N ASP A 76 46.44 6.69 -43.07
CA ASP A 76 47.14 7.91 -43.51
C ASP A 76 46.46 9.24 -43.07
N ALA A 77 47.23 10.31 -43.17
CA ALA A 77 47.23 11.52 -42.36
C ALA A 77 46.21 12.65 -42.68
N VAL A 78 46.20 13.57 -41.71
CA VAL A 78 45.55 14.89 -41.57
C VAL A 78 45.74 15.84 -42.79
N PRO A 79 44.78 16.76 -43.00
CA PRO A 79 45.17 18.16 -43.10
C PRO A 79 44.36 19.10 -42.19
N SER A 80 45.11 20.00 -41.54
CA SER A 80 44.70 21.13 -40.73
C SER A 80 44.29 22.34 -41.60
N ASN A 81 43.35 23.18 -41.13
CA ASN A 81 43.41 24.67 -40.97
C ASN A 81 42.00 25.30 -40.69
N PRO A 82 41.83 26.60 -40.35
CA PRO A 82 42.03 27.17 -39.01
C PRO A 82 40.84 28.03 -38.48
N LEU A 83 40.95 28.37 -37.18
CA LEU A 83 40.54 29.62 -36.50
C LEU A 83 39.25 30.36 -36.91
N ALA A 84 38.31 30.47 -35.96
CA ALA A 84 37.51 31.68 -35.76
C ALA A 84 37.32 31.96 -34.27
N ARG A 85 37.92 33.08 -33.80
CA ARG A 85 37.65 33.72 -32.51
C ARG A 85 36.33 34.49 -32.61
N GLY A 86 35.46 34.37 -31.61
CA GLY A 86 34.25 35.18 -31.45
C GLY A 86 34.00 35.48 -29.99
N THR A 87 33.97 36.76 -29.66
CA THR A 87 34.01 37.40 -28.34
C THR A 87 32.73 37.27 -27.53
N GLY A 88 32.86 36.98 -26.23
CA GLY A 88 31.82 37.16 -25.23
C GLY A 88 31.79 38.58 -24.67
N ALA A 89 30.61 39.20 -24.66
CA ALA A 89 30.19 40.25 -23.73
C ALA A 89 28.79 40.74 -24.14
N SER A 90 27.71 40.27 -23.49
CA SER A 90 26.40 40.96 -23.35
C SER A 90 25.33 40.05 -22.69
N VAL A 91 25.51 39.60 -21.45
CA VAL A 91 24.41 39.00 -20.64
C VAL A 91 24.47 39.40 -19.16
N LEU A 92 25.02 40.57 -18.86
CA LEU A 92 25.15 41.05 -17.47
C LEU A 92 24.67 42.50 -17.35
N ARG A 93 23.37 42.72 -17.58
CA ARG A 93 22.69 43.98 -17.22
C ARG A 93 21.17 43.89 -16.97
N LEU A 94 20.57 42.71 -16.96
CA LEU A 94 19.15 42.54 -16.57
C LEU A 94 18.93 42.00 -15.15
N ALA A 95 19.97 41.53 -14.45
CA ALA A 95 19.84 40.94 -13.11
C ALA A 95 19.96 41.95 -11.94
N GLN A 96 20.23 43.24 -12.21
CA GLN A 96 20.42 44.26 -11.17
C GLN A 96 19.20 45.13 -10.88
N VAL A 97 18.15 45.08 -11.71
CA VAL A 97 16.93 45.88 -11.51
C VAL A 97 15.88 45.14 -10.66
N SER A 98 15.90 43.81 -10.64
CA SER A 98 14.93 42.99 -9.87
C SER A 98 15.21 42.96 -8.37
N SER A 99 16.48 43.03 -7.94
CA SER A 99 16.85 42.96 -6.52
C SER A 99 16.46 44.21 -5.72
N GLY A 100 16.46 45.39 -6.36
CA GLY A 100 16.09 46.66 -5.71
C GLY A 100 14.59 46.75 -5.41
N VAL A 101 13.74 46.23 -6.29
CA VAL A 101 12.28 46.24 -6.12
C VAL A 101 11.84 45.27 -5.02
N VAL A 102 12.46 44.09 -4.94
CA VAL A 102 12.15 43.10 -3.89
C VAL A 102 12.56 43.60 -2.50
N LEU A 103 13.71 44.28 -2.39
CA LEU A 103 14.15 44.90 -1.13
C LEU A 103 13.25 46.07 -0.70
N ALA A 104 12.78 46.90 -1.64
CA ALA A 104 11.89 48.01 -1.34
C ALA A 104 10.48 47.53 -0.91
N VAL A 105 9.94 46.50 -1.57
CA VAL A 105 8.65 45.88 -1.21
C VAL A 105 8.75 45.15 0.12
N GLY A 106 9.85 44.44 0.39
CA GLY A 106 10.10 43.80 1.67
C GLY A 106 10.20 44.80 2.83
N ALA A 107 10.89 45.93 2.64
CA ALA A 107 10.99 46.98 3.63
C ALA A 107 9.64 47.69 3.90
N ALA A 108 8.83 47.90 2.86
CA ALA A 108 7.49 48.48 3.00
C ALA A 108 6.52 47.54 3.73
N LEU A 109 6.53 46.24 3.41
CA LEU A 109 5.72 45.24 4.10
C LEU A 109 6.14 45.06 5.57
N TYR A 110 7.43 45.14 5.85
CA TYR A 110 7.95 45.11 7.22
C TYR A 110 7.53 46.36 8.03
N ALA A 111 7.54 47.54 7.41
CA ALA A 111 7.09 48.78 8.04
C ALA A 111 5.57 48.76 8.33
N VAL A 112 4.77 48.21 7.42
CA VAL A 112 3.32 48.00 7.63
C VAL A 112 3.07 46.98 8.74
N ALA A 113 3.80 45.86 8.78
CA ALA A 113 3.69 44.87 9.85
C ALA A 113 4.08 45.43 11.23
N ARG A 114 4.96 46.45 11.28
CA ARG A 114 5.36 47.15 12.51
C ARG A 114 4.29 48.12 13.02
N LEU A 115 3.44 48.65 12.14
CA LEU A 115 2.34 49.55 12.52
C LEU A 115 1.15 48.81 13.15
N PHE A 116 1.05 47.48 13.00
CA PHE A 116 -0.05 46.66 13.52
C PHE A 116 0.27 45.86 14.80
N LYS A 117 1.46 46.01 15.39
CA LYS A 117 1.82 45.33 16.65
C LYS A 117 2.06 46.35 17.76
N GLY A 118 1.18 46.32 18.77
CA GLY A 118 1.26 47.13 19.97
C GLY A 118 2.52 46.88 20.80
N PRO A 119 2.80 47.75 21.79
CA PRO A 119 4.11 47.86 22.41
C PRO A 119 4.26 46.85 23.55
N GLU A 120 4.62 45.62 23.23
CA GLU A 120 5.30 44.73 24.18
C GLU A 120 5.89 43.52 23.45
N ARG A 121 7.18 43.60 23.13
CA ARG A 121 8.10 42.45 23.09
C ARG A 121 9.54 42.95 22.96
N GLN A 122 10.38 42.51 23.89
CA GLN A 122 11.79 42.82 23.94
C GLN A 122 12.50 42.37 22.67
N SER A 123 13.33 43.25 22.11
CA SER A 123 14.19 42.96 20.96
C SER A 123 15.31 42.00 21.39
N LEU A 124 15.37 40.82 20.78
CA LEU A 124 16.52 39.93 20.88
C LEU A 124 17.74 40.55 20.21
N SER A 125 18.91 40.29 20.78
CA SER A 125 20.17 40.87 20.31
C SER A 125 20.64 40.20 19.01
N PRO A 126 21.50 40.85 18.21
CA PRO A 126 22.11 40.24 17.03
C PRO A 126 22.88 38.93 17.31
N VAL A 127 23.30 38.70 18.56
CA VAL A 127 23.95 37.46 19.01
C VAL A 127 22.94 36.33 19.15
N ASP A 128 21.71 36.63 19.58
CA ASP A 128 20.62 35.64 19.68
C ASP A 128 20.11 35.22 18.28
N LEU A 129 20.16 36.13 17.30
CA LEU A 129 19.84 35.79 15.89
C LEU A 129 20.90 34.88 15.25
N ALA A 130 22.18 35.06 15.60
CA ALA A 130 23.27 34.20 15.13
C ALA A 130 23.19 32.79 15.72
N HIS A 131 22.77 32.65 16.99
CA HIS A 131 22.48 31.34 17.60
C HIS A 131 21.23 30.68 17.00
N HIS A 132 20.24 31.46 16.55
CA HIS A 132 19.02 30.94 15.93
C HIS A 132 19.24 30.45 14.48
N TYR A 133 20.21 31.01 13.74
CA TYR A 133 20.55 30.59 12.37
C TYR A 133 21.74 29.62 12.29
N GLY A 134 22.67 29.63 13.25
CA GLY A 134 23.80 28.69 13.31
C GLY A 134 23.47 27.30 13.85
N SER A 135 22.29 27.12 14.47
CA SER A 135 21.83 25.86 15.07
C SER A 135 20.99 24.99 14.12
N ARG A 136 20.61 25.50 12.94
CA ARG A 136 19.75 24.77 11.99
C ARG A 136 20.44 23.62 11.24
N THR A 137 21.76 23.49 11.33
CA THR A 137 22.52 22.38 10.73
C THR A 137 22.70 21.18 11.67
N MET A 138 22.29 21.27 12.94
CA MET A 138 22.35 20.18 13.93
C MET A 138 20.96 19.73 14.43
N ALA A 139 19.89 20.34 13.95
CA ALA A 139 18.51 20.01 14.33
C ALA A 139 17.84 19.00 13.35
N MET A 140 18.61 18.06 12.82
CA MET A 140 18.10 16.89 12.09
C MET A 140 18.47 15.64 12.89
N ALA A 141 17.68 15.32 13.92
CA ALA A 141 17.46 13.99 14.49
C ALA A 141 16.89 14.07 15.91
N THR A 142 15.72 14.68 16.11
CA THR A 142 14.80 14.04 17.07
C THR A 142 14.26 12.81 16.35
N ALA A 143 15.00 11.71 16.45
CA ALA A 143 14.62 10.43 15.87
C ALA A 143 13.28 10.02 16.51
N THR A 144 12.18 10.23 15.79
CA THR A 144 10.94 9.52 16.06
C THR A 144 11.28 8.04 15.97
N ALA A 145 11.21 7.34 17.11
CA ALA A 145 11.41 5.91 17.15
C ALA A 145 10.43 5.27 16.16
N THR A 146 10.95 4.74 15.06
CA THR A 146 10.16 3.94 14.13
C THR A 146 9.96 2.55 14.75
N LYS A 147 8.97 1.81 14.26
CA LYS A 147 8.79 0.39 14.62
C LYS A 147 10.07 -0.46 14.42
N ASP A 148 11.02 0.04 13.62
CA ASP A 148 12.24 -0.63 13.20
C ASP A 148 13.50 -0.16 13.98
N GLY A 149 13.33 0.65 15.03
CA GLY A 149 14.44 1.15 15.83
C GLY A 149 15.15 2.38 15.25
N PRO A 150 16.35 2.73 15.78
CA PRO A 150 17.09 3.90 15.34
C PRO A 150 17.77 3.66 13.98
N MET A 151 17.94 4.75 13.23
CA MET A 151 18.71 4.76 11.98
C MET A 151 20.21 4.63 12.29
N ILE A 152 20.89 3.74 11.56
CA ILE A 152 22.33 3.48 11.63
C ILE A 152 22.97 4.04 10.37
N GLU A 153 24.04 4.83 10.52
CA GLU A 153 24.77 5.39 9.38
C GLU A 153 25.88 4.45 8.91
N LYS A 154 25.83 4.03 7.64
CA LYS A 154 26.84 3.16 7.01
C LYS A 154 28.00 3.96 6.40
N ALA A 155 27.68 5.13 5.87
CA ALA A 155 28.52 6.15 5.26
C ALA A 155 27.74 7.48 5.33
N PRO A 156 28.37 8.66 5.19
CA PRO A 156 27.68 9.95 5.28
C PRO A 156 26.40 10.02 4.44
N GLY A 157 25.24 10.18 5.10
CA GLY A 157 23.91 10.23 4.46
C GLY A 157 23.30 8.87 4.08
N VAL A 158 24.04 7.76 4.25
CA VAL A 158 23.60 6.40 3.93
C VAL A 158 23.11 5.71 5.21
N LEU A 159 21.84 5.94 5.55
CA LEU A 159 21.23 5.45 6.80
C LEU A 159 20.43 4.16 6.60
N PHE A 160 20.37 3.25 7.56
CA PHE A 160 19.50 2.07 7.50
C PHE A 160 19.00 1.71 8.90
N ASN A 161 17.82 1.11 9.00
CA ASN A 161 17.25 0.61 10.25
C ASN A 161 16.92 -0.89 10.17
N ARG A 162 17.12 -1.53 9.01
CA ARG A 162 16.88 -2.96 8.82
C ARG A 162 18.08 -3.64 8.17
N VAL A 163 18.28 -4.90 8.52
CA VAL A 163 19.24 -5.79 7.86
C VAL A 163 18.46 -6.93 7.25
N ALA A 164 18.81 -7.29 6.01
CA ALA A 164 18.11 -8.30 5.26
C ALA A 164 19.02 -9.46 4.87
N ARG A 165 18.42 -10.65 4.89
CA ARG A 165 18.97 -11.91 4.42
C ARG A 165 18.21 -12.34 3.17
N GLU A 166 18.89 -12.35 2.04
CA GLU A 166 18.39 -12.84 0.75
C GLU A 166 18.78 -14.31 0.59
N TRP A 167 17.81 -15.16 0.29
CA TRP A 167 17.97 -16.51 -0.23
C TRP A 167 17.59 -16.48 -1.70
N ARG A 168 18.41 -17.04 -2.57
CA ARG A 168 18.17 -16.97 -4.02
C ARG A 168 18.50 -18.28 -4.72
N CYS A 169 17.83 -18.50 -5.85
CA CYS A 169 18.18 -19.54 -6.80
C CYS A 169 17.82 -19.14 -8.24
N LYS A 170 18.32 -19.91 -9.20
CA LYS A 170 17.91 -19.88 -10.60
C LYS A 170 16.94 -21.01 -10.91
N TRP A 171 15.97 -20.77 -11.79
CA TRP A 171 15.01 -21.77 -12.25
C TRP A 171 15.03 -21.96 -13.77
N THR A 172 14.74 -23.17 -14.27
CA THR A 172 14.74 -23.48 -15.71
C THR A 172 13.37 -23.32 -16.37
N ASP A 173 12.29 -23.67 -15.67
CA ASP A 173 10.92 -23.64 -16.16
C ASP A 173 9.89 -23.31 -15.08
N ASN A 174 8.62 -23.21 -15.47
CA ASN A 174 7.53 -22.87 -14.57
C ASN A 174 7.26 -23.95 -13.51
N ALA A 175 7.60 -25.22 -13.77
CA ALA A 175 7.42 -26.28 -12.78
C ALA A 175 8.43 -26.12 -11.63
N ALA A 176 9.69 -25.85 -11.95
CA ALA A 176 10.73 -25.53 -10.96
C ALA A 176 10.37 -24.27 -10.15
N LEU A 177 9.85 -23.22 -10.81
CA LEU A 177 9.41 -22.00 -10.13
C LEU A 177 8.21 -22.24 -9.19
N SER A 178 7.21 -23.01 -9.63
CA SER A 178 6.06 -23.39 -8.79
C SER A 178 6.48 -24.26 -7.60
N ALA A 179 7.44 -25.17 -7.78
CA ALA A 179 7.99 -25.98 -6.69
C ALA A 179 8.76 -25.12 -5.68
N ALA A 180 9.59 -24.16 -6.14
CA ALA A 180 10.28 -23.22 -5.26
C ALA A 180 9.30 -22.38 -4.44
N GLN A 181 8.17 -21.99 -5.05
CA GLN A 181 7.09 -21.31 -4.34
C GLN A 181 6.46 -22.18 -3.25
N GLN A 182 6.24 -23.48 -3.49
CA GLN A 182 5.71 -24.39 -2.48
C GLN A 182 6.66 -24.53 -1.28
N VAL A 183 7.98 -24.58 -1.52
CA VAL A 183 8.98 -24.55 -0.43
C VAL A 183 8.89 -23.25 0.36
N LEU A 184 8.71 -22.10 -0.29
CA LEU A 184 8.45 -20.84 0.41
C LEU A 184 7.17 -20.89 1.25
N GLU A 185 6.04 -21.40 0.73
CA GLU A 185 4.81 -21.50 1.50
C GLU A 185 4.98 -22.33 2.77
N LYS A 186 5.69 -23.46 2.67
CA LYS A 186 5.98 -24.34 3.80
C LYS A 186 6.76 -23.64 4.92
N HIS A 187 7.74 -22.80 4.55
CA HIS A 187 8.62 -22.12 5.51
C HIS A 187 8.13 -20.72 5.93
N LEU A 188 7.11 -20.18 5.25
CA LEU A 188 6.60 -18.84 5.51
C LEU A 188 6.06 -18.63 6.94
N PRO A 189 5.35 -19.58 7.58
CA PRO A 189 4.89 -19.40 8.96
C PRO A 189 6.04 -19.17 9.95
N ALA A 190 7.15 -19.89 9.79
CA ALA A 190 8.35 -19.71 10.63
C ALA A 190 8.97 -18.33 10.40
N LEU A 191 9.08 -17.90 9.13
CA LEU A 191 9.59 -16.58 8.79
C LEU A 191 8.71 -15.44 9.35
N LYS A 192 7.39 -15.59 9.30
CA LYS A 192 6.42 -14.61 9.82
C LYS A 192 6.31 -14.62 11.34
N GLY A 193 6.72 -15.71 12.00
CA GLY A 193 6.76 -15.81 13.45
C GLY A 193 7.88 -15.00 14.09
N MET A 194 8.83 -14.49 13.30
CA MET A 194 9.93 -13.69 13.80
C MET A 194 9.48 -12.24 14.08
N ALA A 195 9.71 -11.78 15.30
CA ALA A 195 9.33 -10.43 15.72
C ALA A 195 9.96 -9.37 14.80
N GLY A 196 9.14 -8.46 14.29
CA GLY A 196 9.57 -7.38 13.40
C GLY A 196 10.06 -7.82 12.02
N ALA A 197 10.01 -9.11 11.68
CA ALA A 197 10.49 -9.60 10.39
C ALA A 197 9.55 -9.21 9.24
N GLU A 198 10.14 -8.87 8.10
CA GLU A 198 9.43 -8.65 6.85
C GLU A 198 9.97 -9.56 5.75
N VAL A 199 9.06 -10.23 5.05
CA VAL A 199 9.38 -11.23 4.02
C VAL A 199 8.89 -10.72 2.68
N GLN A 200 9.82 -10.60 1.74
CA GLN A 200 9.52 -10.23 0.36
C GLN A 200 9.94 -11.35 -0.58
N ARG A 201 9.11 -11.59 -1.58
CA ARG A 201 9.42 -12.54 -2.65
C ARG A 201 9.65 -11.79 -3.95
N VAL A 202 10.75 -12.12 -4.62
CA VAL A 202 11.16 -11.53 -5.90
C VAL A 202 11.25 -12.61 -6.96
N VAL A 203 10.58 -12.39 -8.11
CA VAL A 203 10.71 -13.27 -9.27
C VAL A 203 11.09 -12.48 -10.51
N CYS A 204 12.19 -12.86 -11.13
CA CYS A 204 12.71 -12.24 -12.35
C CYS A 204 12.48 -13.17 -13.54
N GLY A 205 11.56 -12.81 -14.44
CA GLY A 205 11.23 -13.63 -15.62
C GLY A 205 12.36 -13.75 -16.65
N GLY A 206 13.21 -12.72 -16.76
CA GLY A 206 14.33 -12.67 -17.72
C GLY A 206 15.58 -13.39 -17.22
N CYS A 207 16.04 -13.04 -16.03
CA CYS A 207 17.25 -13.60 -15.42
C CYS A 207 17.01 -14.90 -14.66
N LYS A 208 15.75 -15.36 -14.60
CA LYS A 208 15.31 -16.59 -13.92
C LYS A 208 15.69 -16.65 -12.45
N ASP A 209 15.73 -15.52 -11.76
CA ASP A 209 15.92 -15.50 -10.31
C ASP A 209 14.59 -15.76 -9.59
N PHE A 210 14.65 -16.59 -8.55
CA PHE A 210 13.69 -16.63 -7.45
C PHE A 210 14.41 -16.23 -6.18
N LYS A 211 13.92 -15.20 -5.47
CA LYS A 211 14.53 -14.69 -4.24
C LYS A 211 13.50 -14.58 -3.12
N VAL A 212 13.93 -14.91 -1.92
CA VAL A 212 13.22 -14.69 -0.66
C VAL A 212 14.10 -13.75 0.16
N VAL A 213 13.57 -12.57 0.50
CA VAL A 213 14.27 -11.55 1.26
C VAL A 213 13.58 -11.43 2.61
N THR A 214 14.28 -11.81 3.67
CA THR A 214 13.82 -11.65 5.05
C THR A 214 14.61 -10.51 5.68
N SER A 215 13.94 -9.40 5.98
CA SER A 215 14.51 -8.29 6.72
C SER A 215 14.04 -8.31 8.18
N VAL A 216 14.89 -7.87 9.10
CA VAL A 216 14.58 -7.65 10.52
C VAL A 216 15.09 -6.28 10.96
N PRO A 217 14.55 -5.68 12.04
CA PRO A 217 15.14 -4.49 12.63
C PRO A 217 16.63 -4.71 12.88
N ALA A 218 17.45 -3.68 12.61
CA ALA A 218 18.90 -3.83 12.70
C ALA A 218 19.38 -4.22 14.11
N ALA A 219 18.64 -3.80 15.14
CA ALA A 219 18.87 -4.18 16.54
C ALA A 219 18.64 -5.69 16.78
N ASP A 220 17.78 -6.33 15.99
CA ASP A 220 17.39 -7.74 16.16
C ASP A 220 18.21 -8.68 15.26
N PHE A 221 19.00 -8.14 14.32
CA PHE A 221 19.75 -8.95 13.36
C PHE A 221 20.74 -9.91 14.02
N GLY A 222 21.41 -9.51 15.12
CA GLY A 222 22.33 -10.40 15.83
C GLY A 222 21.65 -11.65 16.40
N ALA A 223 20.40 -11.53 16.86
CA ALA A 223 19.62 -12.67 17.32
C ALA A 223 19.17 -13.55 16.15
N PHE A 224 18.82 -12.95 15.01
CA PHE A 224 18.47 -13.66 13.78
C PHE A 224 19.68 -14.43 13.19
N GLU A 225 20.87 -13.84 13.21
CA GLU A 225 22.11 -14.51 12.79
C GLU A 225 22.47 -15.66 13.74
N ALA A 226 22.38 -15.44 15.05
CA ALA A 226 22.67 -16.46 16.06
C ALA A 226 21.74 -17.68 15.98
N SER A 227 20.52 -17.53 15.45
CA SER A 227 19.61 -18.66 15.19
C SER A 227 19.92 -19.41 13.89
N GLY A 228 20.99 -19.04 13.18
CA GLY A 228 21.34 -19.59 11.87
C GLY A 228 20.43 -19.09 10.76
N HIS A 229 19.85 -17.89 10.92
CA HIS A 229 18.87 -17.32 10.00
C HIS A 229 17.64 -18.23 9.81
N GLY A 230 17.24 -18.98 10.85
CA GLY A 230 16.19 -19.99 10.74
C GLY A 230 14.89 -19.46 10.10
N PRO A 231 14.26 -20.19 9.17
CA PRO A 231 14.53 -21.59 8.76
C PRO A 231 15.51 -21.77 7.57
N GLU A 232 16.48 -20.89 7.35
CA GLU A 232 17.37 -20.87 6.16
C GLU A 232 17.92 -22.25 5.75
N ALA A 233 18.52 -23.01 6.66
CA ALA A 233 19.16 -24.29 6.32
C ALA A 233 18.19 -25.28 5.68
N ALA A 234 17.02 -25.48 6.29
CA ALA A 234 15.98 -26.39 5.78
C ALA A 234 15.38 -25.88 4.46
N PHE A 235 15.13 -24.57 4.37
CA PHE A 235 14.63 -23.95 3.15
C PHE A 235 15.59 -24.18 1.97
N LEU A 236 16.89 -23.93 2.15
CA LEU A 236 17.89 -24.06 1.08
C LEU A 236 18.13 -25.52 0.69
N GLU A 237 18.06 -26.46 1.63
CA GLU A 237 18.15 -27.89 1.35
C GLU A 237 17.00 -28.35 0.43
N GLU A 238 15.76 -28.00 0.79
CA GLU A 238 14.59 -28.32 -0.02
C GLU A 238 14.64 -27.65 -1.41
N LEU A 239 15.10 -26.41 -1.48
CA LEU A 239 15.24 -25.67 -2.73
C LEU A 239 16.25 -26.33 -3.69
N LYS A 240 17.35 -26.87 -3.16
CA LYS A 240 18.36 -27.63 -3.94
C LYS A 240 17.83 -28.98 -4.43
N GLY A 241 16.82 -29.55 -3.78
CA GLY A 241 16.22 -30.83 -4.14
C GLY A 241 15.26 -30.76 -5.33
N ILE A 242 14.90 -29.55 -5.79
CA ILE A 242 13.96 -29.36 -6.90
C ILE A 242 14.67 -29.50 -8.23
N ASP A 243 14.17 -30.38 -9.10
CA ASP A 243 14.65 -30.47 -10.48
C ASP A 243 14.43 -29.15 -11.23
N GLY A 244 15.45 -28.69 -11.95
CA GLY A 244 15.43 -27.39 -12.62
C GLY A 244 15.82 -26.18 -11.74
N ILE A 245 16.22 -26.38 -10.49
CA ILE A 245 16.82 -25.33 -9.64
C ILE A 245 18.36 -25.39 -9.68
N SER A 246 19.01 -24.22 -9.73
CA SER A 246 20.47 -24.08 -9.64
C SER A 246 20.89 -22.79 -8.91
N GLN A 247 22.20 -22.60 -8.68
CA GLN A 247 22.78 -21.39 -8.06
C GLN A 247 22.08 -20.98 -6.75
N VAL A 248 21.91 -21.94 -5.84
CA VAL A 248 21.33 -21.68 -4.52
C VAL A 248 22.35 -20.98 -3.64
N GLU A 249 22.11 -19.70 -3.36
CA GLU A 249 23.04 -18.78 -2.70
C GLU A 249 22.32 -17.94 -1.64
N THR A 250 23.10 -17.33 -0.76
CA THR A 250 22.60 -16.41 0.27
C THR A 250 23.40 -15.12 0.27
N GLN A 251 22.75 -14.00 0.61
CA GLN A 251 23.41 -12.71 0.74
C GLN A 251 22.86 -11.92 1.92
N THR A 252 23.72 -11.19 2.62
CA THR A 252 23.33 -10.24 3.67
C THR A 252 23.60 -8.82 3.20
N TYR A 253 22.65 -7.91 3.41
CA TYR A 253 22.78 -6.49 3.07
C TYR A 253 21.97 -5.59 4.00
N THR A 254 22.33 -4.31 4.03
CA THR A 254 21.48 -3.31 4.71
C THR A 254 20.31 -2.96 3.81
N PHE A 255 19.16 -2.76 4.42
CA PHE A 255 17.88 -2.54 3.75
C PHE A 255 17.21 -1.31 4.35
N GLN A 256 16.66 -0.46 3.50
CA GLN A 256 15.92 0.71 3.94
C GLN A 256 14.70 0.88 3.06
N ASP A 257 13.52 0.96 3.69
CA ASP A 257 12.34 1.51 3.03
C ASP A 257 12.50 3.04 2.97
N LEU A 258 12.47 3.57 1.75
CA LEU A 258 12.57 5.01 1.52
C LEU A 258 11.20 5.65 1.47
N ASP A 259 10.10 4.96 1.73
CA ASP A 259 8.79 5.59 1.89
C ASP A 259 8.41 5.81 3.33
N VAL A 260 7.47 6.74 3.52
CA VAL A 260 6.92 7.10 4.82
C VAL A 260 5.50 6.56 5.04
N ALA A 261 4.90 5.97 4.01
CA ALA A 261 3.52 5.48 4.05
C ALA A 261 3.42 4.04 3.51
N PRO A 262 2.57 3.19 4.12
CA PRO A 262 2.18 1.93 3.50
C PRO A 262 1.59 2.19 2.12
N VAL A 263 1.98 1.38 1.16
CA VAL A 263 1.53 1.52 -0.21
C VAL A 263 0.51 0.44 -0.49
N GLU A 264 -0.64 0.82 -1.05
CA GLU A 264 -1.66 -0.16 -1.41
C GLU A 264 -1.17 -1.10 -2.51
N ASP A 265 -1.69 -2.31 -2.44
CA ASP A 265 -1.42 -3.36 -3.40
C ASP A 265 -2.52 -3.41 -4.46
N GLY A 266 -2.12 -3.61 -5.72
CA GLY A 266 -3.04 -3.82 -6.84
C GLY A 266 -3.63 -5.24 -6.88
N PRO A 267 -4.52 -5.53 -7.84
CA PRO A 267 -5.05 -6.88 -8.05
C PRO A 267 -3.94 -7.89 -8.32
N MET A 268 -4.13 -9.08 -7.76
CA MET A 268 -3.24 -10.21 -7.92
C MET A 268 -3.19 -10.71 -9.37
N LYS A 269 -1.98 -10.84 -9.91
CA LYS A 269 -1.66 -11.45 -11.19
C LYS A 269 -0.93 -12.77 -10.96
N THR A 270 -1.06 -13.70 -11.90
CA THR A 270 -0.43 -15.04 -11.84
C THR A 270 0.66 -15.13 -12.89
N VAL A 271 1.85 -15.61 -12.51
CA VAL A 271 2.94 -15.96 -13.46
C VAL A 271 2.75 -17.41 -13.93
N CYS A 272 2.59 -18.31 -12.97
CA CYS A 272 2.29 -19.73 -13.14
C CYS A 272 1.60 -20.26 -11.87
N ASP A 273 1.22 -21.53 -11.85
CA ASP A 273 0.47 -22.13 -10.74
C ASP A 273 1.15 -21.92 -9.39
N GLY A 274 0.39 -21.37 -8.43
CA GLY A 274 0.88 -21.02 -7.09
C GLY A 274 1.73 -19.74 -7.03
N VAL A 275 2.16 -19.17 -8.16
CA VAL A 275 3.06 -18.02 -8.21
C VAL A 275 2.31 -16.77 -8.62
N GLN A 276 2.01 -15.93 -7.63
CA GLN A 276 1.24 -14.70 -7.83
C GLN A 276 2.03 -13.44 -7.43
N PHE A 277 1.66 -12.30 -7.98
CA PHE A 277 2.26 -11.00 -7.70
C PHE A 277 1.25 -9.89 -7.88
N ASN A 278 1.40 -8.79 -7.15
CA ASN A 278 0.56 -7.60 -7.24
C ASN A 278 1.36 -6.34 -7.59
N ARG A 279 2.68 -6.41 -7.54
CA ARG A 279 3.58 -5.31 -7.85
C ARG A 279 4.61 -5.71 -8.90
N ILE A 280 4.98 -4.74 -9.73
CA ILE A 280 6.14 -4.86 -10.62
C ILE A 280 7.14 -3.81 -10.21
N ALA A 281 8.39 -4.21 -10.07
CA ALA A 281 9.48 -3.36 -9.64
C ALA A 281 10.54 -3.22 -10.71
N ARG A 282 11.15 -2.05 -10.71
CA ARG A 282 12.33 -1.70 -11.47
C ARG A 282 13.48 -1.51 -10.49
N GLU A 283 14.51 -2.32 -10.64
CA GLU A 283 15.76 -2.20 -9.88
C GLU A 283 16.79 -1.48 -10.73
N TRP A 284 17.39 -0.46 -10.16
CA TRP A 284 18.61 0.18 -10.65
C TRP A 284 19.75 -0.23 -9.74
N ARG A 285 20.80 -0.80 -10.32
CA ARG A 285 21.94 -1.35 -9.58
C ARG A 285 23.21 -0.71 -10.06
N CYS A 286 24.10 -0.37 -9.13
CA CYS A 286 25.46 -0.02 -9.48
C CYS A 286 26.49 -0.65 -8.53
N LYS A 287 27.72 -0.82 -9.04
CA LYS A 287 28.88 -1.25 -8.27
C LYS A 287 29.68 -0.05 -7.81
N TRP A 288 29.79 0.15 -6.50
CA TRP A 288 30.55 1.25 -5.90
C TRP A 288 31.95 0.81 -5.45
N SER A 289 32.82 1.77 -5.14
CA SER A 289 34.18 1.53 -4.63
C SER A 289 34.35 2.06 -3.21
N ASP A 290 35.11 1.33 -2.37
CA ASP A 290 35.53 1.78 -1.04
C ASP A 290 36.52 2.96 -1.10
N ASP A 291 37.06 3.27 -2.27
CA ASP A 291 38.04 4.34 -2.45
C ASP A 291 37.52 5.68 -1.94
N ASN A 292 38.41 6.44 -1.30
CA ASN A 292 38.11 7.74 -0.69
C ASN A 292 36.94 7.66 0.29
N ASP A 293 36.98 6.70 1.21
CA ASP A 293 35.97 6.52 2.25
C ASP A 293 34.55 6.28 1.69
N SER A 294 34.43 5.38 0.72
CA SER A 294 33.15 5.08 0.05
C SER A 294 32.52 6.30 -0.64
N ARG A 295 33.34 7.25 -1.12
CA ARG A 295 32.85 8.50 -1.74
C ARG A 295 31.85 8.26 -2.87
N SER A 296 32.09 7.25 -3.71
CA SER A 296 31.18 6.89 -4.81
C SER A 296 29.78 6.50 -4.33
N LEU A 297 29.68 5.81 -3.18
CA LEU A 297 28.40 5.47 -2.54
C LEU A 297 27.70 6.73 -2.00
N VAL A 298 28.44 7.64 -1.37
CA VAL A 298 27.89 8.90 -0.84
C VAL A 298 27.39 9.79 -1.98
N GLU A 299 28.13 9.89 -3.09
CA GLU A 299 27.70 10.65 -4.27
C GLU A 299 26.45 10.02 -4.91
N ALA A 300 26.38 8.69 -5.02
CA ALA A 300 25.20 8.01 -5.54
C ALA A 300 23.98 8.18 -4.61
N GLN A 301 24.18 8.23 -3.30
CA GLN A 301 23.13 8.52 -2.33
C GLN A 301 22.51 9.92 -2.53
N LYS A 302 23.31 10.92 -2.88
CA LYS A 302 22.79 12.27 -3.18
C LYS A 302 21.89 12.28 -4.41
N VAL A 303 22.27 11.55 -5.45
CA VAL A 303 21.43 11.35 -6.65
C VAL A 303 20.07 10.74 -6.27
N ILE A 304 20.06 9.76 -5.37
CA ILE A 304 18.82 9.15 -4.86
C ILE A 304 17.98 10.21 -4.13
N GLU A 305 18.57 10.98 -3.23
CA GLU A 305 17.86 12.01 -2.45
C GLU A 305 17.22 13.08 -3.33
N GLU A 306 17.89 13.49 -4.41
CA GLU A 306 17.37 14.45 -5.38
C GLU A 306 16.18 13.90 -6.19
N LEU A 307 16.18 12.59 -6.48
CA LEU A 307 15.12 11.93 -7.24
C LEU A 307 13.98 11.39 -6.39
N LEU A 308 14.16 11.24 -5.07
CA LEU A 308 13.16 10.68 -4.16
C LEU A 308 11.79 11.37 -4.25
N PRO A 309 11.67 12.71 -4.32
CA PRO A 309 10.37 13.35 -4.47
C PRO A 309 9.62 12.93 -5.74
N GLN A 310 10.33 12.69 -6.84
CA GLN A 310 9.72 12.23 -8.10
C GLN A 310 9.29 10.77 -7.99
N LEU A 311 10.14 9.92 -7.42
CA LEU A 311 9.84 8.51 -7.21
C LEU A 311 8.63 8.33 -6.30
N ARG A 312 8.59 9.02 -5.15
CA ARG A 312 7.47 9.00 -4.19
C ARG A 312 6.18 9.62 -4.74
N GLY A 313 6.30 10.50 -5.75
CA GLY A 313 5.16 11.14 -6.40
C GLY A 313 4.41 10.22 -7.36
N MET A 314 4.93 9.03 -7.65
CA MET A 314 4.30 8.07 -8.56
C MET A 314 3.11 7.37 -7.87
N PRO A 315 1.95 7.22 -8.54
CA PRO A 315 0.78 6.57 -7.96
C PRO A 315 1.07 5.15 -7.47
N GLY A 316 0.98 4.95 -6.16
CA GLY A 316 1.20 3.65 -5.52
C GLY A 316 2.66 3.19 -5.57
N SER A 317 3.65 4.07 -5.73
CA SER A 317 5.05 3.63 -5.69
C SER A 317 5.54 3.28 -4.30
N GLN A 318 6.37 2.23 -4.24
CA GLN A 318 7.24 1.94 -3.11
C GLN A 318 8.70 1.98 -3.56
N VAL A 319 9.57 2.67 -2.82
CA VAL A 319 10.99 2.87 -3.09
C VAL A 319 11.81 2.25 -1.97
N GLN A 320 12.72 1.35 -2.32
CA GLN A 320 13.58 0.65 -1.37
C GLN A 320 15.03 0.80 -1.79
N ARG A 321 15.94 0.84 -0.81
CA ARG A 321 17.38 0.88 -1.05
C ARG A 321 18.08 -0.28 -0.37
N VAL A 322 19.00 -0.89 -1.10
CA VAL A 322 19.89 -1.93 -0.60
C VAL A 322 21.34 -1.50 -0.77
N VAL A 323 22.13 -1.66 0.29
CA VAL A 323 23.59 -1.48 0.23
C VAL A 323 24.26 -2.75 0.74
N CYS A 324 25.03 -3.40 -0.12
CA CYS A 324 25.81 -4.57 0.27
C CYS A 324 27.29 -4.19 0.40
N GLY A 325 27.83 -4.33 1.62
CA GLY A 325 29.24 -4.05 1.90
C GLY A 325 30.21 -5.07 1.31
N GLY A 326 29.76 -6.31 1.04
CA GLY A 326 30.61 -7.38 0.52
C GLY A 326 30.81 -7.31 -0.99
N CYS A 327 29.71 -7.30 -1.75
CA CYS A 327 29.77 -7.26 -3.23
C CYS A 327 29.77 -5.84 -3.81
N LYS A 328 29.76 -4.81 -2.95
CA LYS A 328 29.72 -3.39 -3.32
C LYS A 328 28.54 -3.02 -4.22
N ASP A 329 27.39 -3.63 -3.99
CA ASP A 329 26.15 -3.24 -4.67
C ASP A 329 25.49 -2.08 -3.93
N LEU A 330 25.05 -1.08 -4.70
CA LEU A 330 23.97 -0.16 -4.36
C LEU A 330 22.80 -0.51 -5.28
N LYS A 331 21.62 -0.78 -4.71
CA LYS A 331 20.40 -1.02 -5.47
C LYS A 331 19.31 -0.04 -5.01
N VAL A 332 18.59 0.51 -5.97
CA VAL A 332 17.37 1.29 -5.78
C VAL A 332 16.24 0.54 -6.46
N MET A 333 15.22 0.16 -5.72
CA MET A 333 14.09 -0.61 -6.24
C MET A 333 12.84 0.24 -6.14
N THR A 334 12.22 0.56 -7.27
CA THR A 334 10.94 1.27 -7.32
C THR A 334 9.87 0.30 -7.81
N SER A 335 8.88 0.03 -6.98
CA SER A 335 7.78 -0.89 -7.28
C SER A 335 6.44 -0.18 -7.32
N ILE A 336 5.59 -0.52 -8.29
CA ILE A 336 4.24 0.04 -8.45
C ILE A 336 3.22 -1.10 -8.61
N PRO A 337 1.92 -0.84 -8.40
CA PRO A 337 0.87 -1.81 -8.70
C PRO A 337 1.00 -2.32 -10.13
N ALA A 338 0.79 -3.62 -10.32
CA ALA A 338 1.07 -4.28 -11.59
C ALA A 338 0.23 -3.75 -12.76
N GLU A 339 -0.92 -3.13 -12.49
CA GLU A 339 -1.81 -2.43 -13.42
C GLU A 339 -1.27 -1.07 -13.87
N ASN A 340 -0.41 -0.44 -13.07
CA ASN A 340 0.21 0.85 -13.39
C ASN A 340 1.51 0.71 -14.18
N PHE A 341 2.04 -0.52 -14.29
CA PHE A 341 3.36 -0.77 -14.88
C PHE A 341 3.48 -0.35 -16.34
N ASP A 342 2.49 -0.67 -17.17
CA ASP A 342 2.54 -0.35 -18.60
C ASP A 342 2.53 1.17 -18.85
N ALA A 343 1.81 1.93 -18.02
CA ALA A 343 1.81 3.40 -18.09
C ALA A 343 3.18 3.98 -17.73
N TRP A 344 3.85 3.44 -16.72
CA TRP A 344 5.20 3.86 -16.35
C TRP A 344 6.25 3.45 -17.40
N ALA A 345 6.11 2.26 -18.00
CA ALA A 345 6.95 1.80 -19.10
C ALA A 345 6.80 2.68 -20.35
N ALA A 346 5.57 3.13 -20.65
CA ALA A 346 5.29 4.02 -21.79
C ALA A 346 6.01 5.38 -21.69
N VAL A 347 6.31 5.84 -20.48
CA VAL A 347 7.13 7.04 -20.23
C VAL A 347 8.60 6.73 -19.96
N ARG A 348 9.08 5.55 -20.36
CA ARG A 348 10.47 5.08 -20.20
C ARG A 348 10.95 5.07 -18.75
N PHE A 349 10.09 4.65 -17.83
CA PHE A 349 10.42 4.50 -16.41
C PHE A 349 10.95 5.78 -15.75
N LYS A 350 10.52 6.97 -16.19
CA LYS A 350 10.96 8.24 -15.59
C LYS A 350 10.86 8.19 -14.05
N PRO A 351 11.92 8.59 -13.31
CA PRO A 351 13.12 9.30 -13.75
C PRO A 351 14.37 8.42 -14.06
N GLU A 352 14.21 7.13 -14.42
CA GLU A 352 15.32 6.16 -14.63
C GLU A 352 16.50 6.72 -15.44
N GLU A 353 16.24 7.34 -16.59
CA GLU A 353 17.32 7.87 -17.46
C GLU A 353 18.20 8.91 -16.75
N ASN A 354 17.61 9.78 -15.92
CA ASN A 354 18.37 10.78 -15.16
C ASN A 354 19.26 10.09 -14.13
N PHE A 355 18.69 9.14 -13.37
CA PHE A 355 19.45 8.36 -12.39
C PHE A 355 20.66 7.68 -13.04
N LEU A 356 20.44 6.96 -14.14
CA LEU A 356 21.50 6.19 -14.82
C LEU A 356 22.62 7.10 -15.34
N ASN A 357 22.29 8.25 -15.93
CA ASN A 357 23.27 9.20 -16.44
C ASN A 357 24.12 9.80 -15.31
N GLU A 358 23.48 10.17 -14.20
CA GLU A 358 24.16 10.76 -13.05
C GLU A 358 25.07 9.74 -12.36
N VAL A 359 24.58 8.54 -12.04
CA VAL A 359 25.40 7.55 -11.33
C VAL A 359 26.54 6.98 -12.18
N THR A 360 26.39 6.89 -13.50
CA THR A 360 27.47 6.45 -14.40
C THR A 360 28.61 7.47 -14.44
N SER A 361 28.32 8.74 -14.17
CA SER A 361 29.31 9.83 -14.17
C SER A 361 30.11 9.91 -12.87
N ILE A 362 29.69 9.18 -11.83
CA ILE A 362 30.35 9.16 -10.52
C ILE A 362 31.65 8.36 -10.60
N ARG A 363 32.77 9.01 -10.28
CA ARG A 363 34.07 8.33 -10.21
C ARG A 363 34.02 7.25 -9.12
N GLY A 364 34.35 6.01 -9.50
CA GLY A 364 34.34 4.85 -8.61
C GLY A 364 33.10 3.97 -8.76
N ILE A 365 32.13 4.36 -9.60
CA ILE A 365 31.10 3.45 -10.10
C ILE A 365 31.65 2.68 -11.31
N SER A 366 31.63 1.35 -11.26
CA SER A 366 32.25 0.50 -12.29
C SER A 366 31.24 -0.23 -13.20
N GLN A 367 30.00 -0.37 -12.74
CA GLN A 367 28.95 -1.11 -13.44
C GLN A 367 27.61 -0.51 -13.07
N VAL A 368 26.71 -0.38 -14.05
CA VAL A 368 25.33 0.07 -13.86
C VAL A 368 24.43 -0.89 -14.64
N GLU A 369 23.41 -1.41 -13.98
CA GLU A 369 22.46 -2.37 -14.53
C GLU A 369 21.03 -1.99 -14.15
N VAL A 370 20.08 -2.41 -14.99
CA VAL A 370 18.65 -2.30 -14.71
C VAL A 370 17.97 -3.64 -14.85
N GLN A 371 17.03 -3.93 -13.95
CA GLN A 371 16.26 -5.18 -13.98
C GLN A 371 14.79 -4.92 -13.68
N THR A 372 13.93 -5.73 -14.26
CA THR A 372 12.49 -5.75 -13.93
C THR A 372 12.14 -7.10 -13.32
N PHE A 373 11.44 -7.05 -12.20
CA PHE A 373 10.94 -8.24 -11.52
C PHE A 373 9.56 -8.01 -10.94
N THR A 374 8.85 -9.11 -10.71
CA THR A 374 7.57 -9.10 -10.00
C THR A 374 7.83 -9.24 -8.51
N LEU A 375 7.15 -8.42 -7.72
CA LEU A 375 7.19 -8.46 -6.27
C LEU A 375 5.87 -8.94 -5.70
N MET A 376 5.99 -9.60 -4.56
CA MET A 376 4.88 -9.85 -3.67
C MET A 376 5.35 -9.45 -2.27
N SER A 377 4.84 -8.32 -1.77
CA SER A 377 5.00 -7.97 -0.37
C SER A 377 4.16 -8.93 0.44
N ARG A 378 4.79 -9.75 1.30
CA ARG A 378 4.05 -10.69 2.16
C ARG A 378 3.85 -10.15 3.57
N THR A 379 4.10 -8.86 3.76
CA THR A 379 4.05 -8.17 5.06
C THR A 379 3.06 -7.01 5.18
N GLY A 380 2.16 -6.83 4.22
CA GLY A 380 0.91 -6.12 4.46
C GLY A 380 -0.24 -7.11 4.68
N ASP A 381 -0.89 -7.08 5.84
CA ASP A 381 -2.21 -7.67 6.13
C ASP A 381 -2.40 -9.20 5.96
N ILE A 382 -1.39 -10.02 6.25
CA ILE A 382 -1.68 -11.32 6.87
C ILE A 382 -1.28 -11.20 8.34
N PRO A 383 -2.23 -11.00 9.26
CA PRO A 383 -1.94 -10.91 10.69
C PRO A 383 -1.07 -12.09 11.14
N PRO A 384 -0.07 -11.88 12.01
CA PRO A 384 0.74 -12.96 12.57
C PRO A 384 -0.17 -13.93 13.35
N GLY A 385 -0.11 -15.23 13.02
CA GLY A 385 -0.97 -16.28 13.59
C GLY A 385 -1.89 -16.97 12.59
N SER A 386 -1.49 -17.09 11.32
CA SER A 386 -2.29 -17.62 10.22
C SER A 386 -2.81 -19.05 10.46
N ALA A 387 -4.06 -19.14 10.94
CA ALA A 387 -4.98 -20.09 10.32
C ALA A 387 -4.91 -19.83 8.81
N GLU A 388 -4.64 -20.87 8.03
CA GLU A 388 -4.65 -20.79 6.57
C GLU A 388 -5.92 -20.07 6.11
N TYR A 389 -5.75 -19.04 5.26
CA TYR A 389 -6.91 -18.42 4.63
C TYR A 389 -7.62 -19.49 3.82
N SER A 390 -8.87 -19.73 4.18
CA SER A 390 -9.74 -20.61 3.42
C SER A 390 -10.47 -19.79 2.36
N GLU A 391 -10.59 -20.33 1.15
CA GLU A 391 -11.32 -19.69 0.07
C GLU A 391 -12.78 -20.18 0.05
N LYS A 392 -13.74 -19.26 0.14
CA LYS A 392 -15.17 -19.58 0.12
C LYS A 392 -15.71 -19.67 -1.32
N ALA A 393 -15.26 -18.75 -2.15
CA ALA A 393 -15.50 -18.64 -3.58
C ALA A 393 -14.30 -17.88 -4.18
N LYS A 394 -14.14 -17.88 -5.50
CA LYS A 394 -12.99 -17.25 -6.15
C LYS A 394 -12.76 -15.81 -5.68
N GLY A 395 -11.62 -15.56 -5.03
CA GLY A 395 -11.25 -14.24 -4.50
C GLY A 395 -11.87 -13.88 -3.15
N VAL A 396 -12.64 -14.76 -2.52
CA VAL A 396 -13.35 -14.52 -1.24
C VAL A 396 -12.73 -15.37 -0.13
N PHE A 397 -11.74 -14.82 0.55
CA PHE A 397 -10.93 -15.53 1.55
C PHE A 397 -11.38 -15.23 2.97
N PHE A 398 -11.32 -16.18 3.89
CA PHE A 398 -11.57 -15.93 5.31
C PHE A 398 -10.55 -16.66 6.17
N ASN A 399 -10.26 -16.11 7.35
CA ASN A 399 -9.35 -16.72 8.33
C ASN A 399 -10.06 -17.14 9.62
N ARG A 400 -11.35 -16.80 9.76
CA ARG A 400 -12.13 -17.09 10.97
C ARG A 400 -13.51 -17.61 10.62
N VAL A 401 -14.00 -18.53 11.45
CA VAL A 401 -15.38 -18.99 11.41
C VAL A 401 -16.07 -18.51 12.68
N ALA A 402 -17.26 -17.95 12.52
CA ALA A 402 -18.01 -17.33 13.59
C ALA A 402 -19.35 -18.04 13.79
N ARG A 403 -19.75 -18.09 15.06
CA ARG A 403 -21.04 -18.54 15.56
C ARG A 403 -21.71 -17.33 16.21
N GLU A 404 -22.82 -16.91 15.61
CA GLU A 404 -23.68 -15.85 16.13
C GLU A 404 -24.81 -16.49 16.93
N TRP A 405 -24.93 -16.10 18.18
CA TRP A 405 -26.08 -16.35 19.05
C TRP A 405 -26.90 -15.08 19.09
N ARG A 406 -28.19 -15.15 18.77
CA ARG A 406 -29.02 -13.96 18.75
C ARG A 406 -30.41 -14.20 19.29
N CYS A 407 -31.00 -13.13 19.77
CA CYS A 407 -32.40 -13.08 20.17
C CYS A 407 -32.98 -11.70 19.92
N LYS A 408 -34.31 -11.62 19.98
CA LYS A 408 -35.05 -10.36 20.04
C LYS A 408 -35.35 -10.02 21.50
N TRP A 409 -35.02 -8.80 21.91
CA TRP A 409 -35.34 -8.26 23.23
C TRP A 409 -36.57 -7.34 23.17
N SER A 410 -37.26 -7.16 24.29
CA SER A 410 -38.41 -6.26 24.40
C SER A 410 -37.98 -4.88 24.89
N ALA A 411 -38.47 -3.83 24.22
CA ALA A 411 -38.29 -2.44 24.63
C ALA A 411 -39.11 -2.06 25.87
N GLU A 412 -40.01 -2.92 26.32
CA GLU A 412 -40.85 -2.72 27.50
C GLU A 412 -40.04 -2.78 28.80
N ASN A 413 -40.64 -2.32 29.89
CA ASN A 413 -40.07 -2.35 31.24
C ASN A 413 -38.64 -1.78 31.30
N ASP A 414 -38.44 -0.62 30.65
CA ASP A 414 -37.13 0.06 30.56
C ASP A 414 -36.01 -0.85 30.03
N LYS A 415 -36.30 -1.64 28.98
CA LYS A 415 -35.36 -2.57 28.36
C LYS A 415 -34.84 -3.64 29.33
N ALA A 416 -35.65 -4.04 30.33
CA ALA A 416 -35.25 -5.03 31.34
C ALA A 416 -34.72 -6.34 30.73
N SER A 417 -35.34 -6.81 29.64
CA SER A 417 -34.90 -8.03 28.94
C SER A 417 -33.49 -7.91 28.31
N LEU A 418 -33.13 -6.72 27.81
CA LEU A 418 -31.78 -6.43 27.30
C LEU A 418 -30.74 -6.42 28.42
N VAL A 419 -31.07 -5.81 29.56
CA VAL A 419 -30.20 -5.80 30.76
C VAL A 419 -30.01 -7.21 31.29
N ALA A 420 -31.07 -8.03 31.32
CA ALA A 420 -30.98 -9.42 31.71
C ALA A 420 -30.12 -10.25 30.75
N ALA A 421 -30.25 -10.05 29.43
CA ALA A 421 -29.41 -10.73 28.43
C ALA A 421 -27.92 -10.36 28.59
N GLN A 422 -27.63 -9.09 28.89
CA GLN A 422 -26.26 -8.64 29.19
C GLN A 422 -25.68 -9.34 30.44
N LYS A 423 -26.47 -9.54 31.50
CA LYS A 423 -26.02 -10.30 32.70
C LYS A 423 -25.72 -11.76 32.40
N VAL A 424 -26.49 -12.39 31.50
CA VAL A 424 -26.17 -13.75 31.03
C VAL A 424 -24.83 -13.74 30.31
N LEU A 425 -24.56 -12.77 29.43
CA LEU A 425 -23.25 -12.68 28.76
C LEU A 425 -22.08 -12.49 29.74
N GLU A 426 -22.23 -11.61 30.73
CA GLU A 426 -21.21 -11.38 31.77
C GLU A 426 -20.85 -12.66 32.54
N LYS A 427 -21.85 -13.53 32.80
CA LYS A 427 -21.62 -14.83 33.45
C LYS A 427 -20.72 -15.77 32.63
N TYR A 428 -20.79 -15.71 31.30
CA TYR A 428 -20.00 -16.58 30.41
C TYR A 428 -18.75 -15.91 29.83
N GLU A 429 -18.53 -14.63 30.09
CA GLU A 429 -17.45 -13.84 29.49
C GLU A 429 -16.06 -14.43 29.79
N ALA A 430 -15.80 -14.83 31.03
CA ALA A 430 -14.53 -15.45 31.42
C ALA A 430 -14.28 -16.77 30.68
N THR A 431 -15.32 -17.59 30.52
CA THR A 431 -15.25 -18.86 29.77
C THR A 431 -14.95 -18.59 28.30
N LEU A 432 -15.66 -17.64 27.68
CA LEU A 432 -15.47 -17.29 26.28
C LEU A 432 -14.07 -16.71 26.01
N LYS A 433 -13.57 -15.84 26.89
CA LYS A 433 -12.23 -15.23 26.82
C LYS A 433 -11.11 -16.23 27.08
N GLY A 434 -11.38 -17.27 27.86
CA GLY A 434 -10.42 -18.36 28.13
C GLY A 434 -10.19 -19.28 26.93
N MET A 435 -11.02 -19.21 25.88
CA MET A 435 -10.86 -20.04 24.69
C MET A 435 -9.73 -19.53 23.80
N GLU A 436 -8.84 -20.44 23.41
CA GLU A 436 -7.61 -20.08 22.70
C GLU A 436 -7.89 -19.51 21.29
N GLY A 437 -7.43 -18.28 21.03
CA GLY A 437 -7.58 -17.60 19.73
C GLY A 437 -8.98 -17.07 19.45
N VAL A 438 -9.89 -17.13 20.42
CA VAL A 438 -11.28 -16.67 20.27
C VAL A 438 -11.38 -15.16 20.26
N GLN A 439 -12.37 -14.67 19.52
CA GLN A 439 -12.81 -13.29 19.57
C GLN A 439 -14.31 -13.27 19.82
N VAL A 440 -14.72 -12.48 20.80
CA VAL A 440 -16.11 -12.32 21.20
C VAL A 440 -16.53 -10.89 20.89
N GLN A 441 -17.65 -10.75 20.21
CA GLN A 441 -18.26 -9.45 19.95
C GLN A 441 -19.70 -9.46 20.41
N ARG A 442 -20.16 -8.34 20.95
CA ARG A 442 -21.55 -8.13 21.30
C ARG A 442 -22.14 -7.00 20.49
N VAL A 443 -23.27 -7.29 19.84
CA VAL A 443 -24.02 -6.35 19.01
C VAL A 443 -25.39 -6.11 19.62
N VAL A 444 -25.79 -4.83 19.73
CA VAL A 444 -27.14 -4.45 20.14
C VAL A 444 -27.75 -3.52 19.10
N CYS A 445 -28.83 -3.98 18.46
CA CYS A 445 -29.57 -3.16 17.50
C CYS A 445 -30.76 -2.50 18.19
N GLY A 446 -30.85 -1.17 18.11
CA GLY A 446 -31.97 -0.42 18.67
C GLY A 446 -33.26 -0.51 17.86
N GLY A 447 -33.18 -0.56 16.53
CA GLY A 447 -34.37 -0.61 15.66
C GLY A 447 -34.91 -2.03 15.47
N GLY A 448 -34.02 -3.00 15.24
CA GLY A 448 -34.39 -4.40 15.07
C GLY A 448 -34.59 -5.16 16.38
N LEU A 449 -34.30 -4.52 17.53
CA LEU A 449 -34.32 -5.12 18.86
C LEU A 449 -33.52 -6.42 18.95
N ASP A 450 -32.40 -6.51 18.22
CA ASP A 450 -31.51 -7.67 18.27
C ASP A 450 -30.49 -7.52 19.39
N PHE A 451 -30.28 -8.59 20.16
CA PHE A 451 -29.10 -8.80 20.98
C PHE A 451 -28.33 -9.97 20.39
N LYS A 452 -27.05 -9.75 20.06
CA LYS A 452 -26.21 -10.79 19.43
C LYS A 452 -24.88 -10.93 20.15
N VAL A 453 -24.44 -12.17 20.29
CA VAL A 453 -23.10 -12.55 20.73
C VAL A 453 -22.46 -13.32 19.58
N ILE A 454 -21.35 -12.80 19.07
CA ILE A 454 -20.60 -13.38 17.96
C ILE A 454 -19.32 -13.94 18.53
N THR A 455 -19.27 -15.26 18.68
CA THR A 455 -18.08 -15.98 19.10
C THR A 455 -17.42 -16.54 17.86
N SER A 456 -16.14 -16.24 17.69
CA SER A 456 -15.46 -16.59 16.45
C SER A 456 -14.08 -17.15 16.76
N VAL A 457 -13.64 -18.14 15.99
CA VAL A 457 -12.40 -18.89 16.16
C VAL A 457 -11.56 -18.85 14.87
N PRO A 458 -10.24 -19.06 14.95
CA PRO A 458 -9.41 -19.32 13.77
C PRO A 458 -9.98 -20.50 12.97
N ALA A 459 -9.91 -20.43 11.63
CA ALA A 459 -10.58 -21.40 10.75
C ALA A 459 -10.10 -22.85 10.96
N ASP A 460 -8.81 -23.03 11.25
CA ASP A 460 -8.16 -24.31 11.56
C ASP A 460 -8.62 -24.92 12.91
N ARG A 461 -9.16 -24.11 13.82
CA ARG A 461 -9.69 -24.55 15.12
C ARG A 461 -11.19 -24.82 15.11
N PHE A 462 -11.88 -24.41 14.06
CA PHE A 462 -13.33 -24.53 13.98
C PHE A 462 -13.83 -25.97 14.11
N GLY A 463 -13.11 -26.95 13.51
CA GLY A 463 -13.46 -28.36 13.61
C GLY A 463 -13.56 -28.84 15.06
N ALA A 464 -12.51 -28.64 15.86
CA ALA A 464 -12.48 -29.04 17.26
C ALA A 464 -13.57 -28.35 18.11
N TRP A 465 -13.81 -27.05 17.88
CA TRP A 465 -14.86 -26.33 18.61
C TRP A 465 -16.28 -26.80 18.24
N LYS A 466 -16.51 -27.11 16.96
CA LYS A 466 -17.77 -27.71 16.49
C LYS A 466 -17.98 -29.11 17.04
N ASP A 467 -16.94 -29.95 17.06
CA ASP A 467 -17.02 -31.33 17.57
C ASP A 467 -17.29 -31.37 19.08
N ALA A 468 -16.92 -30.31 19.79
CA ALA A 468 -17.28 -30.09 21.19
C ALA A 468 -18.70 -29.51 21.39
N GLU A 469 -19.48 -29.32 20.32
CA GLU A 469 -20.82 -28.70 20.31
C GLU A 469 -20.85 -27.22 20.71
N PHE A 470 -19.81 -26.45 20.31
CA PHE A 470 -19.72 -25.00 20.48
C PHE A 470 -19.82 -24.50 21.94
N PRO A 471 -19.16 -25.11 22.93
CA PRO A 471 -19.32 -24.70 24.32
C PRO A 471 -18.90 -23.22 24.50
N PRO A 472 -19.61 -22.43 25.34
CA PRO A 472 -20.76 -22.77 26.19
C PRO A 472 -22.15 -22.45 25.55
N GLU A 473 -22.33 -22.65 24.24
CA GLU A 473 -23.54 -22.25 23.49
C GLU A 473 -24.84 -22.79 24.10
N ALA A 474 -24.91 -24.09 24.43
CA ALA A 474 -26.14 -24.71 24.88
C ALA A 474 -26.68 -24.10 26.18
N GLU A 475 -25.80 -23.94 27.19
CA GLU A 475 -26.17 -23.35 28.47
C GLU A 475 -26.50 -21.86 28.33
N PHE A 476 -25.71 -21.13 27.54
CA PHE A 476 -25.96 -19.71 27.27
C PHE A 476 -27.34 -19.47 26.63
N LEU A 477 -27.69 -20.25 25.59
CA LEU A 477 -28.97 -20.10 24.90
C LEU A 477 -30.17 -20.53 25.76
N ALA A 478 -30.00 -21.54 26.61
CA ALA A 478 -31.05 -21.95 27.55
C ALA A 478 -31.37 -20.84 28.57
N GLU A 479 -30.34 -20.22 29.14
CA GLU A 479 -30.52 -19.09 30.07
C GLU A 479 -31.09 -17.85 29.38
N LEU A 480 -30.63 -17.56 28.15
CA LEU A 480 -31.15 -16.44 27.36
C LEU A 480 -32.65 -16.62 27.02
N SER A 481 -33.07 -17.85 26.71
CA SER A 481 -34.47 -18.18 26.37
C SER A 481 -35.42 -18.11 27.56
N ALA A 482 -34.90 -18.23 28.80
CA ALA A 482 -35.70 -18.18 30.02
C ALA A 482 -36.03 -16.75 30.48
N ILE A 483 -35.42 -15.73 29.85
CA ILE A 483 -35.64 -14.32 30.20
C ILE A 483 -37.01 -13.85 29.67
N GLU A 484 -37.84 -13.33 30.56
CA GLU A 484 -39.09 -12.69 30.19
C GLU A 484 -38.84 -11.50 29.22
N GLY A 485 -39.56 -11.49 28.10
CA GLY A 485 -39.40 -10.48 27.05
C GLY A 485 -38.33 -10.79 26.00
N ILE A 486 -37.62 -11.92 26.11
CA ILE A 486 -36.80 -12.46 25.02
C ILE A 486 -37.64 -13.35 24.09
N SER A 487 -37.40 -13.25 22.78
CA SER A 487 -37.98 -14.13 21.77
C SER A 487 -36.99 -14.42 20.64
N GLN A 488 -37.34 -15.34 19.74
CA GLN A 488 -36.54 -15.69 18.54
C GLN A 488 -35.08 -15.99 18.85
N VAL A 489 -34.82 -16.85 19.84
CA VAL A 489 -33.47 -17.32 20.14
C VAL A 489 -33.03 -18.26 19.02
N GLU A 490 -32.01 -17.85 18.27
CA GLU A 490 -31.50 -18.58 17.10
C GLU A 490 -29.98 -18.51 17.03
N THR A 491 -29.40 -19.40 16.23
CA THR A 491 -27.97 -19.44 15.96
C THR A 491 -27.69 -19.34 14.47
N GLN A 492 -26.57 -18.71 14.12
CA GLN A 492 -26.11 -18.63 12.74
C GLN A 492 -24.61 -18.88 12.67
N MET A 493 -24.17 -19.51 11.59
CA MET A 493 -22.76 -19.75 11.31
C MET A 493 -22.36 -19.03 10.02
N TYR A 494 -21.23 -18.34 10.07
CA TYR A 494 -20.68 -17.65 8.91
C TYR A 494 -19.16 -17.54 8.97
N THR A 495 -18.56 -17.25 7.82
CA THR A 495 -17.13 -16.93 7.74
C THR A 495 -16.96 -15.44 7.97
N LEU A 496 -15.93 -15.06 8.72
CA LEU A 496 -15.62 -13.68 9.08
C LEU A 496 -14.17 -13.36 8.68
N GLN A 497 -13.97 -12.19 8.10
CA GLN A 497 -12.64 -11.63 7.86
C GLN A 497 -12.60 -10.19 8.40
N HIS A 498 -11.60 -9.90 9.21
CA HIS A 498 -11.21 -8.52 9.52
C HIS A 498 -10.41 -8.02 8.34
N LEU A 499 -10.83 -6.90 7.77
CA LEU A 499 -10.18 -6.30 6.61
C LEU A 499 -9.30 -5.13 7.02
N ASP A 500 -9.37 -4.65 8.25
CA ASP A 500 -8.53 -3.61 8.81
C ASP A 500 -7.10 -4.08 9.09
N GLY A 501 -6.12 -3.25 8.72
CA GLY A 501 -4.69 -3.49 8.94
C GLY A 501 -4.12 -2.72 10.14
N THR A 502 -4.95 -2.05 10.94
CA THR A 502 -4.51 -1.12 11.99
C THR A 502 -4.90 -1.56 13.39
N VAL A 503 -4.11 -1.10 14.37
CA VAL A 503 -4.42 -1.22 15.79
C VAL A 503 -5.64 -0.35 16.08
N LEU A 504 -6.71 -0.97 16.59
CA LEU A 504 -7.93 -0.27 16.96
C LEU A 504 -7.65 0.67 18.14
N THR A 505 -7.97 1.95 17.99
CA THR A 505 -8.12 2.84 19.14
C THR A 505 -9.45 2.53 19.82
N GLU A 506 -9.39 2.18 21.11
CA GLU A 506 -10.60 2.04 21.90
C GLU A 506 -11.24 3.41 22.12
N GLY A 507 -12.52 3.54 21.73
CA GLY A 507 -13.30 4.72 22.03
C GLY A 507 -13.74 4.75 23.50
N ALA A 508 -14.17 5.92 23.96
CA ALA A 508 -14.80 6.05 25.27
C ALA A 508 -16.06 5.17 25.37
N MET A 509 -16.22 4.49 26.51
CA MET A 509 -17.39 3.67 26.78
C MET A 509 -18.63 4.55 26.98
N LYS A 510 -19.72 4.16 26.32
CA LYS A 510 -21.06 4.74 26.44
C LYS A 510 -22.03 3.68 26.92
N GLU A 511 -23.10 4.09 27.59
CA GLU A 511 -24.11 3.18 28.12
C GLU A 511 -25.39 3.25 27.26
N LYS A 512 -25.94 2.09 26.87
CA LYS A 512 -27.16 1.98 26.05
C LYS A 512 -28.41 1.71 26.90
N ALA A 513 -28.21 0.97 27.98
CA ALA A 513 -29.14 0.60 29.05
C ALA A 513 -28.27 0.24 30.27
N PRO A 514 -28.82 0.18 31.50
CA PRO A 514 -28.04 -0.13 32.70
C PRO A 514 -27.12 -1.35 32.54
N GLY A 515 -25.80 -1.14 32.60
CA GLY A 515 -24.77 -2.18 32.42
C GLY A 515 -24.47 -2.59 30.97
N VAL A 516 -25.22 -2.08 29.99
CA VAL A 516 -25.06 -2.41 28.57
C VAL A 516 -24.16 -1.37 27.90
N MET A 517 -22.85 -1.56 28.04
CA MET A 517 -21.85 -0.61 27.57
C MET A 517 -21.46 -0.81 26.11
N PHE A 518 -21.02 0.21 25.38
CA PHE A 518 -20.46 0.10 24.02
C PHE A 518 -19.47 1.23 23.77
N ASN A 519 -18.43 0.99 22.99
CA ASN A 519 -17.46 2.03 22.60
C ASN A 519 -17.46 2.31 21.10
N ARG A 520 -18.24 1.56 20.30
CA ARG A 520 -18.30 1.70 18.85
C ARG A 520 -19.72 1.67 18.33
N VAL A 521 -19.94 2.39 17.24
CA VAL A 521 -21.17 2.33 16.45
C VAL A 521 -20.81 1.81 15.07
N ALA A 522 -21.62 0.90 14.56
CA ALA A 522 -21.38 0.23 13.29
C ALA A 522 -22.52 0.49 12.30
N ARG A 523 -22.14 0.61 11.03
CA ARG A 523 -23.01 0.44 9.88
C ARG A 523 -22.74 -0.91 9.24
N GLU A 524 -23.80 -1.69 9.09
CA GLU A 524 -23.81 -2.91 8.31
C GLU A 524 -24.45 -2.63 6.96
N TRP A 525 -23.76 -2.99 5.89
CA TRP A 525 -24.28 -3.03 4.53
C TRP A 525 -24.42 -4.50 4.16
N ARG A 526 -25.59 -4.91 3.69
CA ARG A 526 -25.84 -6.33 3.42
C ARG A 526 -26.59 -6.53 2.12
N CYS A 527 -26.39 -7.71 1.54
CA CYS A 527 -27.18 -8.21 0.43
C CYS A 527 -27.28 -9.73 0.47
N LYS A 528 -28.24 -10.28 -0.28
CA LYS A 528 -28.33 -11.69 -0.62
C LYS A 528 -27.66 -11.95 -1.96
N TRP A 529 -27.05 -13.12 -2.12
CA TRP A 529 -26.45 -13.57 -3.37
C TRP A 529 -27.00 -14.94 -3.80
N GLU A 530 -27.16 -15.17 -5.11
CA GLU A 530 -27.73 -16.41 -5.63
C GLU A 530 -26.65 -17.49 -5.86
N ASP A 531 -25.52 -17.11 -6.46
CA ASP A 531 -24.43 -18.01 -6.84
C ASP A 531 -23.03 -17.44 -6.53
N ASP A 532 -22.01 -18.26 -6.73
CA ASP A 532 -20.62 -17.89 -6.44
C ASP A 532 -20.12 -16.74 -7.33
N ALA A 533 -20.68 -16.56 -8.53
CA ALA A 533 -20.32 -15.43 -9.40
C ALA A 533 -20.83 -14.11 -8.83
N ALA A 534 -22.07 -14.08 -8.32
CA ALA A 534 -22.62 -12.94 -7.59
C ALA A 534 -21.81 -12.64 -6.32
N LEU A 535 -21.42 -13.67 -5.56
CA LEU A 535 -20.58 -13.51 -4.37
C LEU A 535 -19.19 -12.91 -4.70
N THR A 536 -18.51 -13.43 -5.73
CA THR A 536 -17.23 -12.87 -6.21
C THR A 536 -17.39 -11.43 -6.70
N ALA A 537 -18.50 -11.09 -7.36
CA ALA A 537 -18.77 -9.72 -7.77
C ALA A 537 -19.01 -8.78 -6.57
N CYS A 538 -19.70 -9.24 -5.52
CA CYS A 538 -19.85 -8.48 -4.27
C CYS A 538 -18.49 -8.21 -3.63
N GLN A 539 -17.59 -9.20 -3.62
CA GLN A 539 -16.24 -9.03 -3.11
C GLN A 539 -15.46 -7.99 -3.92
N LYS A 540 -15.54 -8.03 -5.25
CA LYS A 540 -14.88 -7.03 -6.10
C LYS A 540 -15.35 -5.60 -5.79
N VAL A 541 -16.66 -5.40 -5.60
CA VAL A 541 -17.20 -4.11 -5.18
C VAL A 541 -16.64 -3.70 -3.81
N LEU A 542 -16.51 -4.62 -2.85
CA LEU A 542 -15.85 -4.32 -1.58
C LEU A 542 -14.39 -3.91 -1.76
N ASP A 543 -13.63 -4.61 -2.58
CA ASP A 543 -12.21 -4.30 -2.84
C ASP A 543 -12.05 -2.88 -3.42
N GLU A 544 -12.92 -2.47 -4.34
CA GLU A 544 -12.93 -1.12 -4.93
C GLU A 544 -13.18 0.00 -3.91
N HIS A 545 -13.93 -0.26 -2.83
CA HIS A 545 -14.25 0.72 -1.79
C HIS A 545 -13.41 0.56 -0.51
N LEU A 546 -12.58 -0.48 -0.43
CA LEU A 546 -11.89 -0.83 0.81
C LEU A 546 -10.92 0.26 1.26
N TYR A 547 -10.24 0.94 0.34
CA TYR A 547 -9.35 2.07 0.67
C TYR A 547 -10.11 3.20 1.37
N SER A 548 -11.25 3.61 0.81
CA SER A 548 -12.07 4.68 1.39
C SER A 548 -12.62 4.29 2.76
N LEU A 549 -12.96 3.01 2.96
CA LEU A 549 -13.39 2.48 4.25
C LEU A 549 -12.25 2.48 5.28
N LYS A 550 -11.07 1.98 4.90
CA LYS A 550 -9.86 1.91 5.74
C LYS A 550 -9.28 3.28 6.08
N GLY A 551 -9.41 4.25 5.17
CA GLY A 551 -8.84 5.59 5.33
C GLY A 551 -9.44 6.40 6.48
N ARG A 552 -10.55 5.94 7.08
CA ARG A 552 -11.18 6.60 8.22
C ARG A 552 -10.44 6.25 9.51
N THR A 553 -9.92 7.27 10.19
CA THR A 553 -9.22 7.14 11.47
C THR A 553 -10.05 6.34 12.47
N GLY A 554 -9.42 5.33 13.07
CA GLY A 554 -10.04 4.50 14.09
C GLY A 554 -11.13 3.56 13.58
N SER A 555 -11.42 3.51 12.27
CA SER A 555 -12.43 2.61 11.71
C SER A 555 -11.99 1.14 11.75
N ARG A 556 -12.99 0.24 11.77
CA ARG A 556 -12.82 -1.21 11.66
C ARG A 556 -13.75 -1.72 10.58
N VAL A 557 -13.22 -2.51 9.66
CA VAL A 557 -13.98 -3.07 8.54
C VAL A 557 -13.97 -4.59 8.65
N GLN A 558 -15.16 -5.19 8.68
CA GLN A 558 -15.31 -6.64 8.70
C GLN A 558 -16.16 -7.08 7.52
N ARG A 559 -15.83 -8.22 6.95
CA ARG A 559 -16.68 -8.90 5.97
C ARG A 559 -17.20 -10.20 6.56
N VAL A 560 -18.50 -10.40 6.43
CA VAL A 560 -19.21 -11.62 6.83
C VAL A 560 -19.85 -12.26 5.62
N VAL A 561 -19.63 -13.57 5.43
CA VAL A 561 -20.26 -14.36 4.37
C VAL A 561 -20.93 -15.58 4.97
N CYS A 562 -22.25 -15.67 4.79
CA CYS A 562 -23.08 -16.75 5.30
C CYS A 562 -23.42 -17.72 4.16
N GLY A 563 -22.89 -18.94 4.20
CA GLY A 563 -23.14 -19.93 3.15
C GLY A 563 -24.59 -20.45 3.12
N GLY A 564 -25.24 -20.57 4.28
CA GLY A 564 -26.60 -21.11 4.37
C GLY A 564 -27.68 -20.09 4.00
N CYS A 565 -27.60 -18.90 4.60
CA CYS A 565 -28.57 -17.83 4.38
C CYS A 565 -28.22 -16.91 3.20
N LYS A 566 -27.09 -17.16 2.53
CA LYS A 566 -26.59 -16.41 1.39
C LYS A 566 -26.45 -14.91 1.64
N ASP A 567 -26.10 -14.51 2.86
CA ASP A 567 -25.77 -13.12 3.17
C ASP A 567 -24.32 -12.80 2.82
N PHE A 568 -24.11 -11.64 2.20
CA PHE A 568 -22.85 -10.93 2.16
C PHE A 568 -23.02 -9.63 2.95
N LYS A 569 -22.22 -9.44 3.99
CA LYS A 569 -22.28 -8.25 4.86
C LYS A 569 -20.92 -7.58 4.96
N VAL A 570 -20.92 -6.26 4.91
CA VAL A 570 -19.78 -5.39 5.23
C VAL A 570 -20.15 -4.60 6.47
N VAL A 571 -19.38 -4.75 7.52
CA VAL A 571 -19.60 -4.07 8.80
C VAL A 571 -18.46 -3.08 9.00
N THR A 572 -18.78 -1.80 8.94
CA THR A 572 -17.84 -0.72 9.21
C THR A 572 -18.21 -0.07 10.53
N SER A 573 -17.30 -0.08 11.51
CA SER A 573 -17.52 0.53 12.82
C SER A 573 -16.49 1.59 13.12
N VAL A 574 -16.91 2.64 13.82
CA VAL A 574 -16.06 3.75 14.28
C VAL A 574 -16.21 3.95 15.79
N PRO A 575 -15.25 4.60 16.47
CA PRO A 575 -15.44 5.03 17.85
C PRO A 575 -16.76 5.79 18.01
N ALA A 576 -17.46 5.57 19.11
CA ALA A 576 -18.77 6.19 19.31
C ALA A 576 -18.73 7.73 19.40
N SER A 577 -17.56 8.32 19.64
CA SER A 577 -17.31 9.76 19.55
C SER A 577 -17.30 10.28 18.11
N ASP A 578 -16.90 9.44 17.17
CA ASP A 578 -16.58 9.83 15.79
C ASP A 578 -17.75 9.54 14.84
N PHE A 579 -18.77 8.82 15.33
CA PHE A 579 -19.92 8.41 14.54
C PHE A 579 -20.69 9.60 13.93
N GLY A 580 -20.87 10.69 14.68
CA GLY A 580 -21.57 11.89 14.17
C GLY A 580 -20.87 12.50 12.96
N MET A 581 -19.53 12.51 12.95
CA MET A 581 -18.77 13.01 11.80
C MET A 581 -18.99 12.14 10.55
N TRP A 582 -19.11 10.82 10.73
CA TRP A 582 -19.35 9.92 9.60
C TRP A 582 -20.80 10.02 9.09
N GLU A 583 -21.75 10.24 10.00
CA GLU A 583 -23.15 10.53 9.66
C GLU A 583 -23.29 11.84 8.88
N ASP A 584 -22.58 12.91 9.28
CA ASP A 584 -22.53 14.20 8.57
C ASP A 584 -21.93 14.08 7.15
N GLU A 585 -21.15 13.03 6.89
CA GLU A 585 -20.58 12.68 5.58
C GLU A 585 -21.47 11.69 4.79
N ASP A 586 -22.75 11.55 5.16
CA ASP A 586 -23.72 10.63 4.55
C ASP A 586 -23.20 9.18 4.51
N PHE A 587 -22.45 8.77 5.53
CA PHE A 587 -21.81 7.46 5.62
C PHE A 587 -20.90 7.12 4.43
N THR A 588 -20.31 8.11 3.75
CA THR A 588 -19.43 7.89 2.59
C THR A 588 -18.39 6.79 2.85
N PRO A 589 -18.23 5.79 1.96
CA PRO A 589 -18.77 5.69 0.58
C PRO A 589 -20.10 4.90 0.41
N GLU A 590 -20.93 4.75 1.45
CA GLU A 590 -22.13 3.88 1.48
C GLU A 590 -22.98 3.92 0.20
N SER A 591 -23.43 5.10 -0.22
CA SER A 591 -24.33 5.25 -1.37
C SER A 591 -23.74 4.69 -2.68
N ALA A 592 -22.44 4.93 -2.93
CA ALA A 592 -21.76 4.42 -4.12
C ALA A 592 -21.61 2.90 -4.07
N PHE A 593 -21.23 2.37 -2.91
CA PHE A 593 -21.10 0.93 -2.67
C PHE A 593 -22.43 0.20 -2.86
N LEU A 594 -23.52 0.67 -2.24
CA LEU A 594 -24.84 0.05 -2.36
C LEU A 594 -25.40 0.11 -3.78
N LYS A 595 -25.13 1.19 -4.51
CA LYS A 595 -25.52 1.32 -5.93
C LYS A 595 -24.84 0.25 -6.79
N GLN A 596 -23.55 0.01 -6.57
CA GLN A 596 -22.81 -1.03 -7.29
C GLN A 596 -23.30 -2.43 -6.92
N LEU A 597 -23.55 -2.72 -5.63
CA LEU A 597 -24.12 -4.01 -5.21
C LEU A 597 -25.46 -4.32 -5.89
N LYS A 598 -26.37 -3.33 -5.95
CA LYS A 598 -27.69 -3.48 -6.61
C LYS A 598 -27.59 -3.76 -8.12
N ALA A 599 -26.47 -3.42 -8.75
CA ALA A 599 -26.26 -3.63 -10.17
C ALA A 599 -25.72 -5.03 -10.51
N ILE A 600 -25.32 -5.83 -9.51
CA ILE A 600 -24.78 -7.17 -9.70
C ILE A 600 -25.92 -8.15 -10.02
N PRO A 601 -25.88 -8.87 -11.15
CA PRO A 601 -26.80 -9.96 -11.42
C PRO A 601 -26.73 -11.04 -10.33
N GLY A 602 -27.89 -11.50 -9.84
CA GLY A 602 -27.97 -12.48 -8.75
C GLY A 602 -27.82 -11.90 -7.34
N VAL A 603 -27.80 -10.57 -7.20
CA VAL A 603 -27.85 -9.89 -5.89
C VAL A 603 -29.25 -9.35 -5.60
N SER A 604 -29.72 -9.54 -4.37
CA SER A 604 -31.02 -9.03 -3.89
C SER A 604 -30.95 -8.54 -2.44
N GLN A 605 -32.05 -7.98 -1.91
CA GLN A 605 -32.18 -7.51 -0.52
C GLN A 605 -31.01 -6.63 -0.06
N VAL A 606 -30.67 -5.61 -0.86
CA VAL A 606 -29.60 -4.66 -0.51
C VAL A 606 -30.13 -3.68 0.54
N GLU A 607 -29.65 -3.81 1.77
CA GLU A 607 -30.15 -3.11 2.95
C GLU A 607 -28.99 -2.57 3.80
N THR A 608 -29.30 -1.60 4.66
CA THR A 608 -28.37 -1.12 5.68
C THR A 608 -28.97 -1.25 7.07
N GLN A 609 -28.12 -1.47 8.06
CA GLN A 609 -28.50 -1.51 9.46
C GLN A 609 -27.48 -0.73 10.30
N MET A 610 -27.94 -0.18 11.43
CA MET A 610 -27.09 0.47 12.42
C MET A 610 -27.23 -0.27 13.75
N TYR A 611 -26.10 -0.46 14.44
CA TYR A 611 -26.08 -1.04 15.78
C TYR A 611 -24.88 -0.57 16.60
N THR A 612 -24.98 -0.74 17.92
CA THR A 612 -23.85 -0.56 18.82
C THR A 612 -23.05 -1.84 18.91
N PHE A 613 -21.74 -1.70 19.03
CA PHE A 613 -20.77 -2.78 18.93
C PHE A 613 -19.77 -2.70 20.07
N GLN A 614 -19.43 -3.85 20.65
CA GLN A 614 -18.36 -4.00 21.64
C GLN A 614 -17.59 -5.28 21.34
N THR A 615 -16.27 -5.21 21.34
CA THR A 615 -15.41 -6.40 21.44
C THR A 615 -15.16 -6.66 22.92
N LEU A 616 -15.38 -7.89 23.37
CA LEU A 616 -15.26 -8.25 24.79
C LEU A 616 -13.85 -8.74 25.11
#